data_AF-A0A2N7TVW0-F1
#
_entry.id   AF-A0A2N7TVW0-F1
#
_cell.length_a   1.000
_cell.length_b   1.000
_cell.length_c   1.000
_cell.angle_alpha   90.00
_cell.angle_beta   90.00
_cell.angle_gamma   90.00
#
_symmetry.space_group_name_H-M   'P 1'
#
loop_
_entity.id
_entity.type
_entity.pdbx_description
1 polymer ?
#
loop_
_entity_poly.entity_id
_entity_poly.type
_entity_poly.pdbx_seq_one_letter_code
_entity_poly.pdbx_strand_id
1 'polypeptide(L)' 'MMMCKGATRLMSLRQDRPLTLRQRLSLRFHLMMCDACTECNRQFDLLHEAGRRHTPELQADDAR' A
#
# COMPACT_ATOMS: atom_id res chain seq x y z
N MET A 1 12.43 -9.56 11.65
CA MET A 1 11.08 -10.06 11.34
C MET A 1 10.07 -8.99 11.68
N MET A 2 9.28 -8.51 10.71
CA MET A 2 8.10 -7.71 11.03
C MET A 2 6.91 -8.65 11.25
N MET A 3 5.97 -8.26 12.10
CA MET A 3 4.69 -8.95 12.21
C MET A 3 3.78 -8.58 11.04
N CYS A 4 2.86 -9.47 10.66
CA CYS A 4 1.86 -9.21 9.61
C CYS A 4 1.11 -7.89 9.87
N LYS A 5 0.78 -7.56 11.13
CA LYS A 5 0.19 -6.27 11.52
C LYS A 5 1.06 -5.07 11.11
N GLY A 6 2.38 -5.19 11.21
CA GLY A 6 3.32 -4.17 10.74
C GLY A 6 3.36 -4.07 9.23
N ALA A 7 3.28 -5.20 8.52
CA ALA A 7 3.20 -5.25 7.06
C ALA A 7 1.94 -4.54 6.56
N THR A 8 0.77 -4.89 7.09
CA THR A 8 -0.52 -4.25 6.76
C THR A 8 -0.50 -2.76 7.07
N ARG A 9 0.13 -2.34 8.18
CA ARG A 9 0.30 -0.91 8.49
C ARG A 9 1.13 -0.19 7.42
N LEU A 10 2.23 -0.79 6.94
CA LEU A 10 3.04 -0.23 5.87
C LEU A 10 2.31 -0.23 4.52
N MET A 11 1.47 -1.24 4.24
CA MET A 11 0.63 -1.28 3.04
C MET A 11 -0.36 -0.11 3.03
N SER A 12 -1.10 0.10 4.13
CA SER A 12 -1.99 1.26 4.27
C SER A 12 -1.22 2.57 4.14
N LEU A 13 -0.10 2.70 4.87
CA LEU A 13 0.71 3.92 4.86
C LEU A 13 1.23 4.26 3.46
N ARG A 14 1.51 3.26 2.61
CA ARG A 14 1.94 3.46 1.21
C ARG A 14 0.89 4.17 0.37
N GLN A 15 -0.40 3.99 0.69
CA GLN A 15 -1.49 4.61 -0.04
C GLN A 15 -1.66 6.07 0.35
N ASP A 16 -1.40 6.41 1.61
CA ASP A 16 -1.50 7.79 2.12
C ASP A 16 -0.22 8.60 1.82
N ARG A 17 0.96 7.96 1.88
CA ARG A 17 2.25 8.64 1.74
C ARG A 17 3.33 7.71 1.18
N PRO A 18 4.35 8.27 0.50
CA PRO A 18 5.48 7.46 0.06
C PRO A 18 6.22 6.85 1.25
N LEU A 19 6.39 5.52 1.22
CA LEU A 19 7.23 4.81 2.17
C LEU A 19 8.70 5.20 2.02
N THR A 20 9.41 5.27 3.15
CA THR A 20 10.88 5.36 3.14
C THR A 20 11.50 4.11 2.52
N LEU A 21 12.73 4.22 1.99
CA LEU A 21 13.44 3.10 1.37
C LEU A 21 13.54 1.88 2.30
N ARG A 22 13.82 2.11 3.60
CA ARG A 22 13.90 1.05 4.61
C ARG A 22 12.56 0.36 4.83
N GLN A 23 11.46 1.11 4.91
CA GLN A 23 10.10 0.55 5.05
C GLN A 23 9.71 -0.27 3.82
N ARG A 24 10.02 0.23 2.63
CA ARG A 24 9.75 -0.47 1.36
C ARG A 24 10.53 -1.79 1.26
N LEU A 25 11.82 -1.78 1.59
CA LEU A 25 12.64 -2.99 1.64
C LEU A 25 12.08 -4.00 2.64
N SER A 26 11.82 -3.55 3.87
CA SER A 26 11.27 -4.41 4.92
C SER A 26 9.96 -5.06 4.46
N LEU A 27 9.03 -4.27 3.89
CA LEU A 27 7.75 -4.76 3.40
C LEU A 27 7.94 -5.81 2.30
N ARG A 28 8.81 -5.55 1.31
CA ARG A 28 9.13 -6.52 0.25
C ARG A 28 9.69 -7.83 0.82
N PHE A 29 10.60 -7.76 1.78
CA PHE A 29 11.13 -8.96 2.44
C PHE A 29 10.04 -9.77 3.13
N HIS A 30 9.08 -9.11 3.79
CA HIS A 30 7.98 -9.82 4.44
C HIS A 30 7.02 -10.46 3.44
N LEU A 31 6.68 -9.75 2.37
CA LEU A 31 5.83 -10.27 1.29
C LEU A 31 6.43 -11.52 0.65
N MET A 32 7.75 -11.56 0.46
CA MET A 32 8.44 -12.74 -0.09
C MET A 32 8.35 -13.99 0.80
N MET A 33 7.97 -13.86 2.08
CA MET A 33 7.91 -14.97 3.04
C MET A 33 6.49 -15.23 3.58
N CYS A 34 5.50 -14.43 3.21
CA CYS A 34 4.14 -14.52 3.75
C CYS A 34 3.09 -14.34 2.66
N ASP A 35 2.52 -15.46 2.21
CA ASP A 35 1.51 -15.49 1.16
C ASP A 35 0.25 -14.69 1.53
N ALA A 36 -0.18 -14.78 2.79
CA ALA A 36 -1.33 -14.02 3.28
C ALA A 36 -1.13 -12.50 3.14
N CYS A 37 0.07 -12.00 3.42
CA CYS A 37 0.39 -10.59 3.25
C CYS A 37 0.52 -10.21 1.77
N THR A 38 0.99 -11.11 0.91
CA THR A 38 1.06 -10.89 -0.55
C THR A 38 -0.31 -10.72 -1.15
N GLU A 39 -1.26 -11.59 -0.80
CA GLU A 39 -2.65 -11.46 -1.26
C GLU A 39 -3.30 -10.19 -0.71
N CYS A 40 -3.08 -9.88 0.58
CA CYS A 40 -3.56 -8.65 1.18
C CYS A 40 -3.02 -7.39 0.46
N ASN A 41 -1.72 -7.35 0.14
CA ASN A 41 -1.13 -6.25 -0.62
C ASN A 41 -1.82 -6.08 -1.99
N ARG A 42 -2.13 -7.19 -2.68
CA ARG A 42 -2.84 -7.16 -3.97
C ARG A 42 -4.24 -6.58 -3.83
N GLN A 43 -4.96 -6.88 -2.75
CA GLN A 43 -6.27 -6.27 -2.46
C GLN A 43 -6.17 -4.77 -2.20
N PHE A 44 -5.16 -4.31 -1.46
CA PHE A 44 -4.91 -2.88 -1.26
C PHE A 44 -4.64 -2.15 -2.58
N ASP A 45 -3.87 -2.76 -3.48
CA ASP A 45 -3.57 -2.19 -4.79
C ASP A 45 -4.84 -2.12 -5.67
N LEU A 46 -5.68 -3.17 -5.66
CA LEU A 46 -6.98 -3.17 -6.36
C LEU A 46 -7.92 -2.07 -5.85
N LEU A 47 -8.04 -1.90 -4.53
CA LEU A 47 -8.87 -0.86 -3.94
C LEU A 47 -8.41 0.54 -4.33
N HIS A 48 -7.10 0.77 -4.35
CA HIS A 48 -6.54 2.06 -4.74
C HIS A 48 -6.68 2.34 -6.23
N GLU A 49 -6.50 1.33 -7.08
CA GLU A 49 -6.76 1.46 -8.52
C GLU A 49 -8.24 1.76 -8.80
N ALA A 50 -9.16 1.08 -8.11
CA ALA A 50 -10.59 1.34 -8.20
C ALA A 50 -10.93 2.76 -7.74
N GLY A 51 -10.37 3.22 -6.62
CA GLY A 51 -10.52 4.60 -6.14
C GLY A 51 -10.07 5.62 -7.19
N ARG A 52 -8.89 5.41 -7.80
CA ARG A 52 -8.40 6.28 -8.89
C ARG A 52 -9.30 6.28 -10.12
N ARG A 53 -9.96 5.16 -10.44
CA ARG A 53 -10.84 5.02 -11.60
C ARG A 53 -12.21 5.69 -11.40
N HIS A 54 -12.67 5.83 -10.15
CA HIS A 54 -13.97 6.40 -9.80
C HIS A 54 -13.93 7.87 -9.33
N THR A 55 -12.78 8.52 -9.44
CA THR A 55 -12.62 9.94 -9.10
C THR A 55 -12.41 10.79 -10.36
N PRO A 56 -13.47 11.15 -11.10
CA PRO A 56 -13.40 12.23 -12.08
C PRO A 56 -13.36 13.63 -11.43
N GLU A 57 -13.68 13.78 -10.13
CA GLU A 57 -13.90 15.12 -9.52
C GLU A 57 -12.90 15.56 -8.42
N LEU A 58 -12.11 14.68 -7.78
CA LEU A 58 -11.15 15.11 -6.72
C LEU A 58 -9.71 15.36 -7.19
N GLN A 59 -9.34 15.08 -8.44
CA GLN A 59 -7.98 15.37 -8.95
C GLN A 59 -7.74 16.85 -9.28
N ALA A 60 -8.78 17.70 -9.27
CA ALA A 60 -8.65 19.14 -9.50
C ALA A 60 -8.14 19.93 -8.28
N ASP A 61 -8.12 19.33 -7.08
CA ASP A 61 -7.78 20.03 -5.83
C ASP A 61 -6.37 19.72 -5.31
N ASP A 62 -5.79 18.55 -5.65
CA ASP A 62 -4.42 18.15 -5.23
C ASP A 62 -3.29 18.85 -6.03
N ALA A 63 -3.64 19.74 -6.96
CA ALA A 63 -2.70 20.53 -7.75
C ALA A 63 -2.74 22.04 -7.39
N ARG A 64 -3.35 22.42 -6.27
CA ARG A 64 -3.41 23.82 -5.80
C ARG A 64 -2.59 24.08 -4.55
#